data_AF-A0A285UA89-F1
#
_entry.id   AF-A0A285UA89-F1
#
_cell.length_a   1.000
_cell.length_b   1.000
_cell.length_c   1.000
_cell.angle_alpha   90.00
_cell.angle_beta   90.00
_cell.angle_gamma   90.00
#
_symmetry.space_group_name_H-M   'P 1'
#
loop_
_entity.id
_entity.type
_entity.pdbx_description
1 polymer ?
#
loop_
_entity_poly.entity_id
_entity_poly.type
_entity_poly.pdbx_seq_one_letter_code
_entity_poly.pdbx_strand_id
1 'polypeptide(L)'
;MLGLLIYKVIFFMENLIQQIEKDLKNNKLKLHSEPFFAFFNDETNIIRDPHICHAVLFFNKALQILDIEPEEEEREEHVLTGDYFFSQFYKILAAHNEYKVINDVSGISKEITSKKSAYAEIPKSPSTEELQHLLFAPLIYLVDNGYAQDSLLKLISRYIEEIDIKKLPYITKSTGDDNG
;
A
#
# COMPACT_ATOMS: atom_id res chain seq x y z
N MET A 1 -12.57 31.02 2.98
CA MET A 1 -13.07 29.72 2.48
C MET A 1 -11.98 28.66 2.29
N LEU A 2 -10.71 29.00 1.97
CA LEU A 2 -9.61 28.01 1.94
C LEU A 2 -9.34 27.32 3.29
N GLY A 3 -9.35 28.09 4.40
CA GLY A 3 -9.05 27.53 5.73
C GLY A 3 -10.06 26.51 6.25
N LEU A 4 -11.28 26.45 5.69
CA LEU A 4 -12.33 25.51 6.12
C LEU A 4 -12.25 24.16 5.35
N LEU A 5 -11.57 24.16 4.20
CA LEU A 5 -11.34 22.98 3.37
C LEU A 5 -10.11 22.20 3.86
N ILE A 6 -9.02 22.90 4.18
CA ILE A 6 -7.78 22.34 4.75
C ILE A 6 -8.06 21.65 6.11
N TYR A 7 -8.88 22.28 6.97
CA TYR A 7 -9.28 21.67 8.23
C TYR A 7 -10.13 20.40 8.07
N LYS A 8 -10.80 20.21 6.94
CA LYS A 8 -11.70 19.07 6.71
C LYS A 8 -10.96 17.81 6.23
N VAL A 9 -9.82 17.98 5.56
CA VAL A 9 -9.07 16.89 4.92
C VAL A 9 -7.98 16.33 5.85
N ILE A 10 -7.24 17.17 6.58
CA ILE A 10 -6.34 16.70 7.67
C ILE A 10 -7.14 15.91 8.72
N PHE A 11 -8.32 16.39 9.08
CA PHE A 11 -9.21 15.71 10.02
C PHE A 11 -9.77 14.41 9.44
N PHE A 12 -9.83 14.25 8.11
CA PHE A 12 -10.31 13.03 7.49
C PHE A 12 -9.30 11.89 7.62
N MET A 13 -8.03 12.12 7.26
CA MET A 13 -7.02 11.06 7.31
C MET A 13 -6.71 10.64 8.75
N GLU A 14 -6.51 11.60 9.66
CA GLU A 14 -6.29 11.30 11.09
C GLU A 14 -7.46 10.54 11.72
N ASN A 15 -8.71 10.99 11.52
CA ASN A 15 -9.86 10.26 12.05
C ASN A 15 -10.03 8.90 11.39
N LEU A 16 -9.70 8.79 10.11
CA LEU A 16 -9.78 7.53 9.41
C LEU A 16 -8.74 6.56 9.97
N ILE A 17 -7.47 6.96 10.14
CA ILE A 17 -6.46 6.11 10.79
C ILE A 17 -6.92 5.71 12.19
N GLN A 18 -7.38 6.66 13.01
CA GLN A 18 -7.88 6.35 14.36
C GLN A 18 -9.07 5.39 14.34
N GLN A 19 -9.98 5.55 13.37
CA GLN A 19 -11.12 4.65 13.19
C GLN A 19 -10.67 3.26 12.76
N ILE A 20 -9.68 3.17 11.87
CA ILE A 20 -9.08 1.91 11.42
C ILE A 20 -8.38 1.20 12.58
N GLU A 21 -7.52 1.91 13.32
CA GLU A 21 -6.82 1.36 14.50
C GLU A 21 -7.83 0.91 15.57
N LYS A 22 -8.92 1.66 15.76
CA LYS A 22 -10.01 1.31 16.69
C LYS A 22 -10.83 0.11 16.22
N ASP A 23 -11.15 0.02 14.92
CA ASP A 23 -11.93 -1.07 14.35
C ASP A 23 -11.13 -2.38 14.38
N LEU A 24 -9.81 -2.28 14.20
CA LEU A 24 -8.90 -3.42 14.20
C LEU A 24 -8.47 -3.84 15.61
N LYS A 25 -8.74 -3.04 16.65
CA LYS A 25 -8.77 -3.25 18.12
C LYS A 25 -7.70 -4.11 18.83
N ASN A 26 -6.81 -4.78 18.11
CA ASN A 26 -5.79 -5.74 18.55
C ASN A 26 -4.61 -5.83 17.56
N ASN A 27 -4.76 -5.34 16.32
CA ASN A 27 -3.66 -5.31 15.38
C ASN A 27 -2.54 -4.37 15.86
N LYS A 28 -1.30 -4.88 15.94
CA LYS A 28 -0.06 -4.13 16.26
C LYS A 28 0.30 -3.07 15.20
N LEU A 29 -0.62 -2.75 14.28
CA LEU A 29 -0.43 -1.80 13.18
C LEU A 29 -0.36 -0.38 13.74
N LYS A 30 0.83 0.19 13.74
CA LYS A 30 1.08 1.59 14.08
C LYS A 30 1.08 2.40 12.79
N LEU A 31 -0.09 2.55 12.17
CA LEU A 31 -0.22 3.20 10.85
C LEU A 31 0.26 4.66 10.88
N HIS A 32 0.05 5.36 12.00
CA HIS A 32 0.60 6.70 12.20
C HIS A 32 2.13 6.78 12.16
N SER A 33 2.84 5.67 12.39
CA SER A 33 4.30 5.59 12.30
C SER A 33 4.80 5.12 10.93
N GLU A 34 3.90 4.80 10.00
CA GLU A 34 4.29 4.35 8.67
C GLU A 34 4.62 5.54 7.76
N PRO A 35 5.76 5.51 7.06
CA PRO A 35 6.27 6.67 6.32
C PRO A 35 5.33 7.15 5.22
N PHE A 36 4.60 6.25 4.57
CA PHE A 36 3.65 6.59 3.51
C PHE A 36 2.38 7.25 4.05
N PHE A 37 1.90 6.85 5.24
CA PHE A 37 0.78 7.51 5.91
C PHE A 37 1.18 8.92 6.37
N ALA A 38 2.40 9.07 6.92
CA ALA A 38 2.93 10.38 7.27
C ALA A 38 3.08 11.29 6.03
N PHE A 39 3.53 10.74 4.90
CA PHE A 39 3.65 11.47 3.64
C PHE A 39 2.32 12.07 3.18
N PHE A 40 1.25 11.28 3.20
CA PHE A 40 -0.09 11.72 2.78
C PHE A 40 -0.89 12.47 3.84
N ASN A 41 -0.36 12.60 5.07
CA ASN A 41 -0.90 13.49 6.10
C ASN A 41 -0.51 14.96 5.85
N ASP A 42 0.62 15.19 5.16
CA ASP A 42 1.02 16.51 4.69
C ASP A 42 0.40 16.80 3.32
N GLU A 43 -0.61 17.69 3.30
CA GLU A 43 -1.34 18.07 2.09
C GLU A 43 -0.45 18.67 1.00
N THR A 44 0.74 19.21 1.33
CA THR A 44 1.65 19.75 0.33
C THR A 44 2.22 18.67 -0.62
N ASN A 45 2.14 17.40 -0.19
CA ASN A 45 2.53 16.25 -0.99
C ASN A 45 1.43 15.76 -1.94
N ILE A 46 0.20 16.29 -1.82
CA ILE A 46 -0.95 15.94 -2.66
C ILE A 46 -1.16 17.07 -3.68
N ILE A 47 -1.19 16.72 -4.96
CA ILE A 47 -1.42 17.68 -6.05
C ILE A 47 -2.92 17.93 -6.23
N ARG A 48 -3.73 16.86 -6.20
CA ARG A 48 -5.20 16.92 -6.32
C ARG A 48 -5.85 15.67 -5.74
N ASP A 49 -7.16 15.75 -5.56
CA ASP A 49 -8.04 14.60 -5.24
C ASP A 49 -7.51 13.74 -4.08
N PRO A 50 -7.42 14.30 -2.85
CA PRO A 50 -6.82 13.62 -1.70
C PRO A 50 -7.49 12.27 -1.38
N HIS A 51 -8.79 12.13 -1.64
CA HIS A 51 -9.51 10.86 -1.47
C HIS A 51 -8.95 9.75 -2.35
N ILE A 52 -8.45 10.05 -3.55
CA ILE A 52 -7.78 9.08 -4.43
C ILE A 52 -6.46 8.66 -3.82
N CYS A 53 -5.63 9.61 -3.40
CA CYS A 53 -4.35 9.33 -2.76
C CYS A 53 -4.51 8.43 -1.52
N HIS A 54 -5.44 8.77 -0.64
CA HIS A 54 -5.73 7.99 0.58
C HIS A 54 -6.28 6.60 0.25
N ALA A 55 -7.22 6.50 -0.69
CA ALA A 55 -7.76 5.20 -1.10
C ALA A 55 -6.68 4.29 -1.68
N VAL A 56 -5.85 4.81 -2.59
CA VAL A 56 -4.79 4.03 -3.24
C VAL A 56 -3.68 3.66 -2.25
N LEU A 57 -3.41 4.50 -1.24
CA LEU A 57 -2.53 4.13 -0.12
C LEU A 57 -3.06 2.90 0.63
N PHE A 58 -4.35 2.85 0.95
CA PHE A 58 -4.95 1.67 1.60
C PHE A 58 -4.85 0.43 0.73
N PHE A 59 -5.10 0.58 -0.58
CA PHE A 59 -4.97 -0.53 -1.51
C PHE A 59 -3.54 -1.07 -1.56
N ASN A 60 -2.55 -0.18 -1.61
CA ASN A 60 -1.14 -0.57 -1.56
C ASN A 60 -0.81 -1.29 -0.25
N LYS A 61 -1.31 -0.77 0.88
CA LYS A 61 -1.13 -1.38 2.19
C LYS A 61 -1.73 -2.78 2.26
N ALA A 62 -2.92 -2.99 1.69
CA ALA A 62 -3.56 -4.30 1.60
C ALA A 62 -2.69 -5.30 0.85
N LEU A 63 -2.11 -4.91 -0.29
CA LEU A 63 -1.17 -5.76 -1.04
C LEU A 63 0.08 -6.11 -0.22
N GLN A 64 0.65 -5.13 0.48
CA GLN A 64 1.83 -5.37 1.32
C GLN A 64 1.55 -6.30 2.50
N ILE A 65 0.34 -6.24 3.05
CA ILE A 65 -0.08 -7.20 4.09
C ILE A 65 -0.03 -8.61 3.48
N LEU A 66 -0.67 -8.82 2.32
CA LEU A 66 -0.67 -10.12 1.65
C LEU A 66 0.72 -10.64 1.22
N ASP A 67 1.70 -9.75 1.10
CA ASP A 67 3.09 -10.13 0.78
C ASP A 67 3.85 -10.73 1.97
N ILE A 68 3.31 -10.60 3.19
CA ILE A 68 3.91 -11.09 4.42
C ILE A 68 3.23 -12.41 4.82
N GLU A 69 4.01 -13.42 5.15
CA GLU A 69 3.47 -14.65 5.73
C GLU A 69 3.18 -14.43 7.22
N PRO A 70 1.92 -14.56 7.67
CA PRO A 70 1.59 -14.45 9.08
C PRO A 70 1.94 -15.74 9.83
N GLU A 71 2.15 -15.63 11.14
CA GLU A 71 2.15 -16.78 12.04
C GLU A 71 0.77 -17.47 12.00
N GLU A 72 0.72 -18.80 12.24
CA GLU A 72 -0.53 -19.56 12.13
C GLU A 72 -1.66 -18.98 13.00
N GLU A 73 -1.33 -18.52 14.20
CA GLU A 73 -2.29 -17.96 15.16
C GLU A 73 -2.81 -16.56 14.76
N GLU A 74 -2.06 -15.82 13.94
CA GLU A 74 -2.41 -14.47 13.45
C GLU A 74 -3.03 -14.51 12.04
N ARG A 75 -3.13 -15.69 11.40
CA ARG A 75 -3.53 -15.84 9.99
C ARG A 75 -4.89 -15.24 9.66
N GLU A 76 -5.91 -15.49 10.49
CA GLU A 76 -7.26 -14.97 10.25
C GLU A 76 -7.29 -13.45 10.37
N GLU A 77 -6.69 -12.90 11.43
CA GLU A 77 -6.59 -11.45 11.63
C GLU A 77 -5.83 -10.78 10.50
N HIS A 78 -4.73 -11.38 10.05
CA HIS A 78 -3.93 -10.89 8.93
C HIS A 78 -4.75 -10.77 7.63
N VAL A 79 -5.50 -11.82 7.27
CA VAL A 79 -6.36 -11.81 6.07
C VAL A 79 -7.46 -10.77 6.19
N LEU A 80 -8.18 -10.74 7.33
CA LEU A 80 -9.27 -9.79 7.56
C LEU A 80 -8.78 -8.33 7.54
N THR A 81 -7.55 -8.09 7.99
CA THR A 81 -6.92 -6.77 7.95
C THR A 81 -6.67 -6.32 6.52
N GLY A 82 -6.14 -7.21 5.66
CA GLY A 82 -5.98 -6.94 4.23
C GLY A 82 -7.32 -6.64 3.54
N ASP A 83 -8.32 -7.47 3.78
CA ASP A 83 -9.67 -7.30 3.23
C ASP A 83 -10.32 -5.98 3.68
N TYR A 84 -10.11 -5.60 4.94
CA TYR A 84 -10.58 -4.33 5.46
C TYR A 84 -9.97 -3.14 4.70
N PHE A 85 -8.65 -3.13 4.46
CA PHE A 85 -8.01 -2.06 3.68
C PHE A 85 -8.50 -2.01 2.23
N PHE A 86 -8.70 -3.17 1.57
CA PHE A 86 -9.34 -3.22 0.26
C PHE A 86 -10.75 -2.62 0.30
N SER A 87 -11.53 -2.93 1.34
CA SER A 87 -12.88 -2.39 1.48
C SER A 87 -12.90 -0.86 1.60
N GLN A 88 -11.91 -0.26 2.30
CA GLN A 88 -11.79 1.20 2.40
C GLN A 88 -11.47 1.83 1.03
N PHE A 89 -10.58 1.22 0.25
CA PHE A 89 -10.29 1.65 -1.12
C PHE A 89 -11.57 1.72 -1.97
N TYR A 90 -12.33 0.62 -2.04
CA TYR A 90 -13.55 0.57 -2.85
C TYR A 90 -14.61 1.53 -2.33
N LYS A 91 -14.80 1.61 -1.01
CA LYS A 91 -15.79 2.48 -0.38
C LYS A 91 -15.51 3.96 -0.67
N ILE A 92 -14.27 4.41 -0.50
CA ILE A 92 -13.90 5.82 -0.71
C ILE A 92 -14.08 6.21 -2.18
N LEU A 93 -13.57 5.39 -3.11
CA LEU A 93 -13.63 5.71 -4.54
C LEU A 93 -15.06 5.61 -5.09
N ALA A 94 -15.85 4.61 -4.68
CA ALA A 94 -17.23 4.48 -5.11
C ALA A 94 -18.09 5.65 -4.62
N ALA A 95 -17.86 6.15 -3.40
CA ALA A 95 -18.56 7.32 -2.87
C ALA A 95 -18.32 8.61 -3.69
N HIS A 96 -17.21 8.67 -4.43
CA HIS A 96 -16.83 9.81 -5.28
C HIS A 96 -16.98 9.51 -6.78
N ASN A 97 -17.54 8.35 -7.16
CA ASN A 97 -17.70 7.89 -8.55
C ASN A 97 -16.37 7.73 -9.33
N GLU A 98 -15.27 7.42 -8.62
CA GLU A 98 -13.92 7.29 -9.21
C GLU A 98 -13.68 5.91 -9.86
N TYR A 99 -14.62 5.45 -10.68
CA TYR A 99 -14.60 4.09 -11.24
C TYR A 99 -13.41 3.82 -12.17
N LYS A 100 -12.89 4.86 -12.82
CA LYS A 100 -11.66 4.74 -13.62
C LYS A 100 -10.47 4.34 -12.76
N VAL A 101 -10.29 5.01 -11.62
CA VAL A 101 -9.19 4.70 -10.68
C VAL A 101 -9.36 3.30 -10.12
N ILE A 102 -10.59 2.89 -9.79
CA ILE A 102 -10.87 1.51 -9.35
C ILE A 102 -10.40 0.50 -10.39
N ASN A 103 -10.77 0.71 -11.66
CA ASN A 103 -10.41 -0.20 -12.74
C ASN A 103 -8.90 -0.22 -13.00
N ASP A 104 -8.26 0.94 -13.06
CA ASP A 104 -6.84 1.08 -13.35
C ASP A 104 -6.00 0.39 -12.26
N VAL A 105 -6.28 0.68 -10.98
CA VAL A 105 -5.53 0.11 -9.84
C VAL A 105 -5.80 -1.38 -9.66
N SER A 106 -7.03 -1.84 -9.95
CA SER A 106 -7.34 -3.29 -9.96
C SER A 106 -6.68 -4.03 -11.14
N GLY A 107 -6.45 -3.35 -12.26
CA GLY A 107 -5.67 -3.88 -13.38
C GLY A 107 -4.20 -4.04 -12.99
N ILE A 108 -3.63 -3.02 -12.37
CA ILE A 108 -2.27 -3.03 -11.83
C ILE A 108 -2.08 -4.18 -10.83
N SER A 109 -3.01 -4.41 -9.90
CA SER A 109 -2.88 -5.49 -8.91
C SER A 109 -2.82 -6.86 -9.56
N LYS A 110 -3.65 -7.13 -10.57
CA LYS A 110 -3.64 -8.40 -11.33
C LYS A 110 -2.30 -8.63 -12.00
N GLU A 111 -1.74 -7.59 -12.62
CA GLU A 111 -0.42 -7.66 -13.26
C GLU A 111 0.68 -7.96 -12.24
N ILE A 112 0.70 -7.23 -11.11
CA ILE A 112 1.67 -7.43 -10.03
C ILE A 112 1.56 -8.84 -9.47
N THR A 113 0.35 -9.32 -9.14
CA THR A 113 0.15 -10.66 -8.59
C THR A 113 0.67 -11.73 -9.56
N SER A 114 0.39 -11.59 -10.85
CA SER A 114 0.91 -12.49 -11.87
C SER A 114 2.45 -12.50 -11.92
N LYS A 115 3.09 -11.32 -11.84
CA LYS A 115 4.55 -11.22 -11.82
C LYS A 115 5.16 -11.80 -10.55
N LYS A 116 4.56 -11.54 -9.37
CA LYS A 116 4.99 -12.12 -8.09
C LYS A 116 4.94 -13.64 -8.12
N SER A 117 3.84 -14.22 -8.61
CA SER A 117 3.73 -15.67 -8.79
C SER A 117 4.84 -16.23 -9.68
N ALA A 118 5.19 -15.54 -10.79
CA ALA A 118 6.30 -15.96 -11.64
C ALA A 118 7.67 -15.89 -10.93
N TYR A 119 7.90 -14.85 -10.10
CA TYR A 119 9.12 -14.74 -9.30
C TYR A 119 9.25 -15.80 -8.20
N ALA A 120 8.13 -16.28 -7.65
CA ALA A 120 8.14 -17.38 -6.69
C ALA A 120 8.64 -18.71 -7.31
N GLU A 121 8.55 -18.87 -8.63
CA GLU A 121 8.95 -20.09 -9.34
C GLU A 121 10.42 -20.07 -9.81
N ILE A 122 11.07 -18.90 -9.86
CA ILE A 122 12.39 -18.72 -10.45
C ILE A 122 13.42 -18.39 -9.35
N PRO A 123 14.63 -18.97 -9.35
CA PRO A 123 15.66 -18.71 -8.33
C PRO A 123 16.37 -17.35 -8.47
N LYS A 124 15.71 -16.37 -9.13
CA LYS A 124 16.28 -15.05 -9.42
C LYS A 124 15.51 -14.00 -8.66
N SER A 125 16.21 -13.24 -7.83
CA SER A 125 15.63 -12.06 -7.18
C SER A 125 15.35 -10.94 -8.19
N PRO A 126 14.25 -10.18 -8.02
CA PRO A 126 13.97 -9.01 -8.85
C PRO A 126 15.07 -7.93 -8.68
N SER A 127 15.23 -7.08 -9.69
CA SER A 127 16.04 -5.86 -9.54
C SER A 127 15.38 -4.89 -8.58
N THR A 128 16.11 -3.88 -8.10
CA THR A 128 15.55 -2.82 -7.25
C THR A 128 14.35 -2.12 -7.90
N GLU A 129 14.45 -1.80 -9.19
CA GLU A 129 13.37 -1.17 -9.97
C GLU A 129 12.15 -2.08 -10.10
N GLU A 130 12.36 -3.37 -10.37
CA GLU A 130 11.26 -4.32 -10.44
C GLU A 130 10.61 -4.50 -9.06
N LEU A 131 11.40 -4.54 -7.99
CA LEU A 131 10.89 -4.64 -6.62
C LEU A 131 10.05 -3.41 -6.23
N GLN A 132 10.44 -2.21 -6.67
CA GLN A 132 9.62 -1.01 -6.52
C GLN A 132 8.27 -1.18 -7.22
N HIS A 133 8.26 -1.65 -8.47
CA HIS A 133 7.01 -1.90 -9.18
C HIS A 133 6.15 -2.98 -8.51
N LEU A 134 6.74 -4.09 -8.07
CA LEU A 134 6.01 -5.18 -7.43
C LEU A 134 5.37 -4.79 -6.10
N LEU A 135 6.00 -3.89 -5.34
CA LEU A 135 5.51 -3.50 -4.00
C LEU A 135 4.73 -2.18 -3.99
N PHE A 136 4.92 -1.32 -4.99
CA PHE A 136 4.46 0.07 -4.95
C PHE A 136 3.85 0.59 -6.25
N ALA A 137 3.61 -0.24 -7.28
CA ALA A 137 2.99 0.25 -8.51
C ALA A 137 1.65 1.02 -8.32
N PRO A 138 0.77 0.71 -7.34
CA PRO A 138 -0.36 1.58 -7.03
C PRO A 138 0.04 3.01 -6.60
N LEU A 139 1.10 3.16 -5.80
CA LEU A 139 1.60 4.49 -5.41
C LEU A 139 2.31 5.20 -6.57
N ILE A 140 3.02 4.45 -7.42
CA ILE A 140 3.64 4.98 -8.64
C ILE A 140 2.55 5.53 -9.59
N TYR A 141 1.43 4.83 -9.72
CA TYR A 141 0.26 5.30 -10.49
C TYR A 141 -0.22 6.68 -10.03
N LEU A 142 -0.16 7.00 -8.73
CA LEU A 142 -0.54 8.32 -8.23
C LEU A 142 0.37 9.43 -8.77
N VAL A 143 1.67 9.16 -8.87
CA VAL A 143 2.64 10.12 -9.42
C VAL A 143 2.44 10.26 -10.93
N ASP A 144 2.38 9.14 -11.64
CA ASP A 144 2.25 9.11 -13.11
C ASP A 144 0.98 9.81 -13.62
N ASN A 145 -0.07 9.84 -12.81
CA ASN A 145 -1.35 10.49 -13.14
C ASN A 145 -1.53 11.87 -12.47
N GLY A 146 -0.49 12.40 -11.84
CA GLY A 146 -0.47 13.75 -11.28
C GLY A 146 -1.39 13.94 -10.07
N TYR A 147 -1.57 12.91 -9.25
CA TYR A 147 -2.26 12.98 -7.96
C TYR A 147 -1.31 13.33 -6.81
N ALA A 148 -0.07 12.84 -6.86
CA ALA A 148 0.93 13.00 -5.80
C ALA A 148 2.26 13.57 -6.34
N GLN A 149 3.04 14.20 -5.46
CA GLN A 149 4.35 14.75 -5.79
C GLN A 149 5.39 13.65 -6.09
N ASP A 150 6.35 13.93 -6.98
CA ASP A 150 7.48 13.05 -7.32
C ASP A 150 8.36 12.68 -6.10
N SER A 151 8.29 13.46 -5.02
CA SER A 151 8.93 13.12 -3.74
C SER A 151 8.48 11.78 -3.19
N LEU A 152 7.30 11.28 -3.58
CA LEU A 152 6.82 9.94 -3.25
C LEU A 152 7.73 8.84 -3.83
N LEU A 153 8.21 9.00 -5.06
CA LEU A 153 9.14 8.03 -5.68
C LEU A 153 10.45 7.96 -4.90
N LYS A 154 10.93 9.10 -4.39
CA LYS A 154 12.13 9.15 -3.53
C LYS A 154 11.91 8.44 -2.20
N LEU A 155 10.69 8.51 -1.64
CA LEU A 155 10.33 7.79 -0.43
C LEU A 155 10.27 6.28 -0.68
N ILE A 156 9.68 5.86 -1.79
CA ILE A 156 9.66 4.45 -2.23
C ILE A 156 11.08 3.91 -2.37
N SER A 157 11.98 4.62 -3.05
CA SER A 157 13.37 4.18 -3.22
C SER A 157 14.08 3.97 -1.89
N ARG A 158 13.96 4.91 -0.95
CA ARG A 158 14.54 4.77 0.40
C ARG A 158 13.96 3.59 1.15
N TYR A 159 12.64 3.41 1.08
CA TYR A 159 12.00 2.28 1.74
C TYR A 159 12.56 0.95 1.23
N ILE A 160 12.69 0.79 -0.10
CA ILE A 160 13.26 -0.42 -0.70
C ILE A 160 14.70 -0.70 -0.25
N GLU A 161 15.52 0.33 -0.06
CA GLU A 161 16.88 0.16 0.46
C GLU A 161 16.92 -0.37 1.90
N GLU A 162 15.85 -0.14 2.68
CA GLU A 162 15.75 -0.53 4.09
C GLU A 162 15.05 -1.88 4.31
N ILE A 163 14.30 -2.40 3.32
CA ILE A 163 13.53 -3.64 3.53
C ILE A 163 14.41 -4.89 3.51
N ASP A 164 14.08 -5.83 4.39
CA ASP A 164 14.61 -7.18 4.31
C ASP A 164 13.79 -8.03 3.32
N ILE A 165 14.25 -8.05 2.06
CA ILE A 165 13.58 -8.77 0.97
C ILE A 165 13.38 -10.26 1.25
N LYS A 166 14.18 -10.86 2.15
CA LYS A 166 14.09 -12.28 2.52
C LYS A 166 12.81 -12.61 3.28
N LYS A 167 12.12 -11.59 3.81
CA LYS A 167 10.83 -11.72 4.50
C LYS A 167 9.63 -11.59 3.57
N LEU A 168 9.86 -11.56 2.24
CA LEU A 168 8.83 -11.46 1.21
C LEU A 168 8.76 -12.79 0.45
N PRO A 169 8.09 -13.82 0.98
CA PRO A 169 8.10 -15.18 0.44
C PRO A 169 7.51 -15.27 -0.96
N TYR A 170 6.61 -14.35 -1.33
CA TYR A 170 5.98 -14.29 -2.64
C TYR A 170 6.78 -13.51 -3.70
N ILE A 171 7.97 -13.00 -3.32
CA ILE A 171 8.85 -12.19 -4.19
C ILE A 171 10.25 -12.78 -4.24
N THR A 172 10.67 -13.48 -3.17
CA THR A 172 11.92 -14.22 -3.14
C THR A 172 11.64 -15.64 -2.69
N LYS A 173 12.00 -16.62 -3.53
CA LYS A 173 12.08 -18.00 -3.07
C LYS A 173 13.28 -18.07 -2.14
N SER A 174 13.06 -18.34 -0.85
CA SER A 174 14.15 -18.90 -0.06
C SER A 174 14.41 -20.27 -0.66
N THR A 175 15.54 -20.45 -1.33
CA THR A 175 16.06 -21.80 -1.52
C THR A 175 16.38 -22.29 -0.11
N GLY A 176 15.43 -22.97 0.51
CA GLY A 176 15.72 -23.94 1.54
C GLY A 176 16.52 -25.07 0.90
N ASP A 177 17.79 -24.80 0.62
CA ASP A 177 18.82 -25.77 0.30
C ASP A 177 20.07 -25.29 1.04
N ASP A 178 20.12 -25.60 2.33
CA ASP A 178 21.36 -25.93 2.98
C ASP A 178 21.11 -27.11 3.93
N ASN A 179 21.87 -28.18 3.66
CA ASN A 179 21.94 -29.51 4.29
C ASN A 179 20.96 -30.55 3.69
N GLY A 180 21.39 -31.54 2.89
CA GLY A 180 22.67 -32.26 2.92
C GLY A 180 22.62 -33.41 3.91
#